data_AF-A0A1G0DV50-F1
#
_entry.id   AF-A0A1G0DV50-F1
#
_cell.length_a   1.000
_cell.length_b   1.000
_cell.length_c   1.000
_cell.angle_alpha   90.00
_cell.angle_beta   90.00
_cell.angle_gamma   90.00
#
_symmetry.space_group_name_H-M   'P 1'
#
loop_
_entity.id
_entity.type
_entity.pdbx_description
1 polymer ?
#
loop_
_entity_poly.entity_id
_entity_poly.type
_entity_poly.pdbx_seq_one_letter_code
_entity_poly.pdbx_strand_id
1 'polypeptide(L)'
;MTSFGAHLPAELLRPRIEATLKPGRVIRLLIKFPEKTKEKFLVLVADDDPEYLTFIVNSEINPFIANRPHLLQCQVAIDVASHDFLDHDSHIACHEIRALKREDVIKALMADPDSIKGDVSTDVRN
;
A
#
# COMPACT_ATOMS: atom_id res chain seq x y z
N MET A 1 9.89 -35.89 -2.47
CA MET A 1 8.70 -35.07 -2.20
C MET A 1 8.69 -33.93 -3.20
N THR A 2 7.84 -34.04 -4.20
CA THR A 2 7.80 -33.19 -5.39
C THR A 2 7.10 -31.87 -5.04
N SER A 3 7.81 -30.75 -5.19
CA SER A 3 7.26 -29.40 -5.03
C SER A 3 6.32 -29.09 -6.20
N PHE A 4 5.01 -29.23 -5.98
CA PHE A 4 3.97 -28.75 -6.89
C PHE A 4 3.59 -27.33 -6.50
N GLY A 5 4.28 -26.34 -7.04
CA GLY A 5 3.92 -24.94 -6.78
C GLY A 5 4.64 -23.88 -7.62
N ALA A 6 5.54 -24.28 -8.52
CA ALA A 6 6.29 -23.33 -9.33
C ALA A 6 5.54 -23.05 -10.64
N HIS A 7 5.11 -21.79 -10.80
CA HIS A 7 4.57 -21.17 -12.00
C HIS A 7 3.07 -21.39 -12.26
N LEU A 8 2.24 -20.65 -11.51
CA LEU A 8 0.91 -20.32 -12.02
C LEU A 8 1.09 -19.44 -13.28
N PRO A 9 0.43 -19.74 -14.40
CA PRO A 9 0.49 -18.91 -15.61
C PRO A 9 0.12 -17.45 -15.31
N ALA A 10 0.82 -16.51 -15.94
CA ALA A 10 0.56 -15.07 -15.82
C ALA A 10 -0.92 -14.70 -16.04
N GLU A 11 -1.58 -15.42 -16.96
CA GLU A 11 -3.00 -15.30 -17.30
C GLU A 11 -3.95 -15.60 -16.13
N LEU A 12 -3.53 -16.44 -15.18
CA LEU A 12 -4.30 -16.76 -13.97
C LEU A 12 -3.87 -15.91 -12.78
N LEU A 13 -2.64 -15.37 -12.78
CA LEU A 13 -2.13 -14.53 -11.70
C LEU A 13 -2.76 -13.14 -11.73
N ARG A 14 -2.83 -12.50 -12.90
CA ARG A 14 -3.33 -11.13 -13.02
C ARG A 14 -4.78 -10.97 -12.51
N PRO A 15 -5.76 -11.76 -12.96
CA PRO A 15 -7.14 -11.63 -12.46
C PRO A 15 -7.25 -11.88 -10.96
N ARG A 16 -6.41 -12.78 -10.41
CA ARG A 16 -6.37 -13.04 -8.96
C ARG A 16 -5.84 -11.83 -8.19
N ILE A 17 -4.76 -11.21 -8.65
CA ILE A 17 -4.22 -9.98 -8.04
C ILE A 17 -5.26 -8.87 -8.13
N GLU A 18 -5.83 -8.60 -9.30
CA GLU A 18 -6.85 -7.56 -9.50
C GLU A 18 -8.05 -7.77 -8.56
N ALA A 19 -8.55 -9.00 -8.43
CA ALA A 19 -9.65 -9.31 -7.51
C ALA A 19 -9.35 -9.02 -6.03
N THR A 20 -8.06 -8.94 -5.66
CA THR A 20 -7.62 -8.64 -4.30
C THR A 20 -7.40 -7.15 -4.03
N LEU A 21 -7.23 -6.34 -5.07
CA LEU A 21 -6.95 -4.91 -4.97
C LEU A 21 -8.26 -4.14 -4.79
N LYS A 22 -8.68 -3.96 -3.54
CA LYS A 22 -9.87 -3.21 -3.14
C LYS A 22 -9.51 -2.12 -2.14
N PRO A 23 -10.32 -1.06 -1.97
CA PRO A 23 -10.08 -0.05 -0.94
C PRO A 23 -9.82 -0.68 0.43
N GLY A 24 -8.81 -0.16 1.14
CA GLY A 24 -8.28 -0.69 2.40
C GLY A 24 -7.22 -1.78 2.26
N ARG A 25 -6.93 -2.27 1.04
CA ARG A 25 -5.84 -3.21 0.76
C ARG A 25 -4.48 -2.54 0.94
N VAL A 26 -3.56 -3.22 1.60
CA VAL A 26 -2.17 -2.77 1.77
C VAL A 26 -1.25 -3.50 0.80
N ILE A 27 -0.46 -2.74 0.06
CA ILE A 27 0.61 -3.26 -0.81
C ILE A 27 1.94 -2.59 -0.47
N ARG A 28 3.05 -3.31 -0.66
CA ARG A 28 4.40 -2.79 -0.51
C ARG A 28 5.00 -2.59 -1.90
N LEU A 29 5.37 -1.37 -2.26
CA LEU A 29 5.98 -1.08 -3.56
C LEU A 29 7.20 -0.19 -3.42
N LEU A 30 8.09 -0.27 -4.40
CA LEU A 30 9.22 0.63 -4.54
C LEU A 30 8.74 1.98 -5.10
N ILE A 31 8.82 3.02 -4.28
CA ILE A 31 8.34 4.36 -4.61
C ILE A 31 9.51 5.31 -4.87
N LYS A 32 9.47 5.97 -6.03
CA LYS A 32 10.42 7.04 -6.39
C LYS A 32 9.96 8.38 -5.81
N PHE A 33 10.81 8.98 -4.98
CA PHE A 33 10.73 10.37 -4.53
C PHE A 33 11.83 11.19 -5.23
N PRO A 34 11.78 12.53 -5.21
CA PRO A 34 12.75 13.37 -5.91
C PRO A 34 14.22 13.04 -5.59
N GLU A 35 14.51 12.76 -4.32
CA GLU A 35 15.89 12.55 -3.85
C GLU A 35 16.26 11.08 -3.63
N LYS A 36 15.27 10.18 -3.57
CA LYS A 36 15.50 8.78 -3.19
C LYS A 36 14.37 7.86 -3.65
N THR A 37 14.71 6.60 -3.82
CA THR A 37 13.75 5.54 -4.05
C THR A 37 13.68 4.67 -2.80
N LYS A 38 12.48 4.37 -2.30
CA LYS A 38 12.27 3.59 -1.08
C LYS A 38 11.06 2.68 -1.20
N GLU A 39 11.15 1.51 -0.60
CA GLU A 39 9.97 0.67 -0.40
C GLU A 39 9.05 1.32 0.62
N LYS A 40 7.76 1.33 0.31
CA LYS A 40 6.71 1.90 1.14
C LYS A 40 5.49 1.01 1.13
N PHE A 41 4.82 0.93 2.28
CA PHE A 41 3.45 0.44 2.32
C PHE A 41 2.50 1.52 1.81
N LEU A 42 1.53 1.07 1.04
CA LEU A 42 0.52 1.89 0.38
C LEU A 42 -0.84 1.30 0.70
N VAL A 43 -1.75 2.14 1.16
CA VAL A 43 -3.15 1.77 1.35
C VAL A 43 -3.90 2.17 0.10
N LEU A 44 -4.53 1.20 -0.56
CA LEU A 44 -5.41 1.47 -1.69
C LEU A 44 -6.68 2.16 -1.19
N VAL A 45 -7.07 3.27 -1.81
CA VAL A 45 -8.28 4.02 -1.42
C VAL A 45 -9.34 4.03 -2.50
N ALA A 46 -8.94 3.95 -3.76
CA ALA A 46 -9.84 3.82 -4.89
C ALA A 46 -9.18 3.08 -6.05
N ASP A 47 -10.03 2.45 -6.86
CA ASP A 47 -9.71 1.94 -8.18
C ASP A 47 -10.39 2.87 -9.19
N ASP A 48 -9.60 3.71 -9.85
CA ASP A 48 -10.06 4.74 -10.79
C ASP A 48 -9.30 4.59 -12.11
N ASP A 49 -9.78 3.67 -12.97
CA ASP A 49 -9.13 3.30 -14.22
C ASP A 49 -8.73 4.53 -15.05
N PRO A 50 -7.45 4.74 -15.39
CA PRO A 50 -6.35 3.75 -15.46
C PRO A 50 -5.43 3.65 -14.22
N GLU A 51 -5.85 4.17 -13.08
CA GLU A 51 -5.01 4.37 -11.89
C GLU A 51 -5.58 3.71 -10.62
N TYR A 52 -4.67 3.38 -9.72
CA TYR A 52 -4.96 3.11 -8.33
C TYR A 52 -4.60 4.34 -7.51
N LEU A 53 -5.55 4.81 -6.71
CA LEU A 53 -5.31 5.89 -5.75
C LEU A 53 -4.87 5.30 -4.43
N THR A 54 -3.78 5.81 -3.87
CA THR A 54 -3.18 5.28 -2.65
C THR A 54 -2.78 6.37 -1.65
N PHE A 55 -2.70 6.00 -0.38
CA PHE A 55 -1.99 6.77 0.64
C PHE A 55 -0.72 6.05 1.07
N ILE A 56 0.32 6.83 1.41
CA ILE A 56 1.60 6.31 1.90
C ILE A 56 1.53 6.11 3.41
N VAL A 57 2.04 4.97 3.87
CA VAL A 57 2.29 4.73 5.30
C VAL A 57 3.72 5.17 5.65
N ASN A 58 3.84 5.93 6.74
CA ASN A 58 5.12 6.37 7.30
C ASN A 58 5.22 5.97 8.77
N SER A 59 6.41 5.52 9.19
CA SER A 59 6.72 5.24 10.59
C SER A 59 6.67 6.48 11.48
N GLU A 60 6.92 7.64 10.89
CA GLU A 60 7.02 8.91 11.59
C GLU A 60 6.35 10.01 10.77
N ILE A 61 5.75 10.98 11.48
CA ILE A 61 5.20 12.18 10.86
C ILE A 61 6.35 13.16 10.56
N ASN A 62 6.44 13.62 9.31
CA ASN A 62 7.46 14.58 8.91
C ASN A 62 7.29 15.92 9.68
N PRO A 63 8.37 16.58 10.14
CA PRO A 63 8.29 17.88 10.81
C PRO A 63 7.54 18.95 10.01
N PHE A 64 7.61 18.92 8.68
CA PHE A 64 6.84 19.81 7.82
C PHE A 64 5.33 19.66 8.03
N ILE A 65 4.85 18.42 8.19
CA ILE A 65 3.45 18.10 8.44
C ILE A 65 3.09 18.44 9.90
N ALA A 66 3.94 18.06 10.86
CA ALA A 66 3.71 18.29 12.28
C ALA A 66 3.52 19.78 12.63
N ASN A 67 4.23 20.67 11.94
CA ASN A 67 4.13 22.12 12.13
C ASN A 67 2.91 22.77 11.45
N ARG A 68 2.05 21.99 10.80
CA ARG A 68 0.88 22.49 10.06
C ARG A 68 -0.38 21.74 10.53
N PRO A 69 -1.19 22.35 11.42
CA PRO A 69 -2.35 21.68 12.01
C PRO A 69 -3.30 21.04 10.99
N HIS A 70 -3.52 21.71 9.85
CA HIS A 70 -4.40 21.22 8.79
C HIS A 70 -3.87 19.97 8.05
N LEU A 71 -2.56 19.71 8.08
CA LEU A 71 -1.95 18.49 7.53
C LEU A 71 -1.78 17.41 8.61
N LEU A 72 -1.50 17.84 9.84
CA LEU A 72 -1.34 16.94 10.98
C LEU A 72 -2.64 16.19 11.28
N GLN A 73 -3.80 16.86 11.22
CA GLN A 73 -5.10 16.23 11.38
C GLN A 73 -5.40 15.15 10.32
N CYS A 74 -4.69 15.16 9.19
CA CYS A 74 -4.81 14.17 8.12
C CYS A 74 -3.87 12.97 8.30
N GLN A 75 -3.15 12.87 9.42
CA GLN A 75 -2.29 11.71 9.71
C GLN A 75 -3.05 10.73 10.59
N VAL A 76 -3.51 9.63 9.99
CA VAL A 76 -4.26 8.59 10.72
C VAL A 76 -3.27 7.61 11.34
N ALA A 77 -3.31 7.49 12.67
CA ALA A 77 -2.46 6.54 13.38
C ALA A 77 -2.92 5.09 13.14
N ILE A 78 -1.95 4.20 12.96
CA ILE A 78 -2.16 2.75 12.88
C ILE A 78 -1.13 2.06 13.77
N ASP A 79 -1.58 1.06 14.52
CA ASP A 79 -0.75 0.35 15.49
C ASP A 79 -0.23 -0.98 14.94
N VAL A 80 0.90 -1.43 15.47
CA VAL A 80 1.49 -2.72 15.12
C VAL A 80 0.64 -3.91 15.57
N ALA A 81 -0.08 -3.78 16.68
CA ALA A 81 -0.85 -4.89 17.26
C ALA A 81 -2.04 -5.33 16.38
N SER A 82 -2.55 -4.42 15.54
CA SER A 82 -3.65 -4.66 14.62
C SER A 82 -3.20 -4.86 13.17
N HIS A 83 -1.89 -4.79 12.88
CA HIS A 83 -1.34 -4.80 11.52
C HIS A 83 -0.02 -5.58 11.44
N ASP A 84 -0.09 -6.87 11.14
CA ASP A 84 1.08 -7.78 11.06
C ASP A 84 2.16 -7.37 10.05
N PHE A 85 1.84 -6.47 9.11
CA PHE A 85 2.81 -5.97 8.13
C PHE A 85 3.67 -4.81 8.65
N LEU A 86 3.38 -4.28 9.84
CA LEU A 86 4.16 -3.23 10.48
C LEU A 86 5.21 -3.81 11.42
N ASP A 87 6.35 -3.14 11.50
CA ASP A 87 7.38 -3.41 12.53
C ASP A 87 7.20 -2.49 13.77
N HIS A 88 6.47 -1.39 13.61
CA HIS A 88 6.20 -0.36 14.62
C HIS A 88 4.96 0.44 14.23
N ASP A 89 4.38 1.12 15.22
CA ASP A 89 3.26 2.05 15.01
C ASP A 89 3.61 3.09 13.94
N SER A 90 2.64 3.39 13.10
CA SER A 90 2.84 4.16 11.89
C SER A 90 1.65 5.10 11.64
N HIS A 91 1.73 5.85 10.56
CA HIS A 91 0.75 6.84 10.16
C HIS A 91 0.43 6.73 8.67
N ILE A 92 -0.85 6.72 8.34
CA ILE A 92 -1.33 6.87 6.96
C ILE A 92 -1.41 8.37 6.65
N ALA A 93 -0.68 8.78 5.62
CA ALA A 93 -0.57 10.18 5.22
C ALA A 93 -1.73 10.60 4.30
N CYS A 94 -2.94 10.80 4.85
CA CYS A 94 -4.16 11.06 4.06
C CYS A 94 -4.23 12.46 3.41
N HIS A 95 -3.28 13.35 3.69
CA HIS A 95 -3.21 14.68 3.09
C HIS A 95 -2.80 14.70 1.60
N GLU A 96 -2.20 13.63 1.09
CA GLU A 96 -1.68 13.56 -0.28
C GLU A 96 -2.05 12.21 -0.91
N ILE A 97 -2.93 12.25 -1.91
CA ILE A 97 -3.26 11.07 -2.72
C ILE A 97 -2.12 10.83 -3.71
N ARG A 98 -1.68 9.57 -3.78
CA ARG A 98 -0.73 9.12 -4.78
C ARG A 98 -1.41 8.21 -5.79
N ALA A 99 -1.56 8.72 -7.00
CA ALA A 99 -1.97 7.95 -8.16
C ALA A 99 -0.81 7.07 -8.66
N LEU A 100 -1.11 5.79 -8.91
CA LEU A 100 -0.20 4.83 -9.50
C LEU A 100 -0.90 4.18 -10.70
N LYS A 101 -0.19 4.04 -11.83
CA LYS A 101 -0.74 3.34 -12.99
C LYS A 101 -1.07 1.91 -12.63
N ARG A 102 -2.28 1.48 -12.97
CA ARG A 102 -2.77 0.11 -12.73
C ARG A 102 -1.77 -0.94 -13.22
N GLU A 103 -1.31 -0.80 -14.47
CA GLU A 103 -0.37 -1.74 -15.09
C GLU A 103 0.96 -1.86 -14.33
N ASP A 104 1.50 -0.75 -13.82
CA ASP A 104 2.76 -0.77 -13.08
C ASP A 104 2.60 -1.48 -11.72
N VAL A 105 1.47 -1.25 -11.05
CA VAL A 105 1.11 -1.94 -9.80
C VAL A 105 0.94 -3.44 -10.05
N ILE A 106 0.14 -3.81 -11.04
CA ILE A 106 -0.10 -5.22 -11.37
C ILE A 106 1.21 -5.92 -11.76
N LYS A 107 2.04 -5.30 -12.59
CA LYS A 107 3.34 -5.84 -12.97
C LYS A 107 4.25 -6.06 -11.76
N ALA A 108 4.29 -5.11 -10.83
CA ALA A 108 5.10 -5.25 -9.62
C ALA A 108 4.59 -6.40 -8.73
N LEU A 109 3.28 -6.51 -8.53
CA LEU A 109 2.68 -7.58 -7.72
C LEU A 109 2.74 -8.96 -8.38
N MET A 110 2.79 -9.02 -9.71
CA MET A 110 3.04 -10.27 -10.43
C MET A 110 4.49 -10.74 -10.27
N ALA A 111 5.44 -9.79 -10.17
CA ALA A 111 6.84 -10.10 -9.92
C ALA A 111 7.09 -10.50 -8.45
N ASP A 112 6.33 -9.94 -7.52
CA ASP A 112 6.37 -10.27 -6.09
C ASP A 112 4.96 -10.28 -5.47
N PRO A 113 4.25 -11.42 -5.48
CA PRO A 113 2.92 -11.53 -4.88
C PRO A 113 2.90 -11.31 -3.37
N ASP A 114 4.01 -11.55 -2.67
CA ASP A 114 4.12 -11.34 -1.21
C ASP A 114 4.12 -9.85 -0.85
N SER A 115 4.27 -8.96 -1.84
CA SER A 115 4.05 -7.52 -1.66
C SER A 115 2.60 -7.14 -1.39
N ILE A 116 1.65 -8.08 -1.49
CA ILE A 116 0.28 -7.91 -0.98
C ILE A 116 0.28 -8.23 0.52
N LYS A 117 0.07 -7.22 1.37
CA LYS A 117 0.34 -7.32 2.82
C LYS A 117 -0.89 -7.50 3.70
N GLY A 118 -2.08 -7.59 3.10
CA GLY A 118 -3.34 -7.71 3.81
C GLY A 118 -4.12 -6.42 3.76
N ASP A 119 -4.75 -6.05 4.85
CA ASP A 119 -5.80 -5.03 4.87
C ASP A 119 -5.58 -4.13 6.10
N VAL A 120 -5.85 -2.83 5.99
CA VAL A 120 -5.93 -1.97 7.18
C VAL A 120 -7.09 -2.44 8.07
N SER A 121 -6.93 -2.33 9.38
CA SER A 121 -7.92 -2.76 10.37
C SER A 121 -9.26 -2.05 10.16
N THR A 122 -10.34 -2.66 10.65
CA THR A 122 -11.70 -2.11 10.52
C THR A 122 -11.84 -0.75 11.19
N ASP A 123 -11.12 -0.52 12.28
CA ASP A 123 -11.19 0.74 13.04
C ASP A 123 -10.62 1.92 12.25
N VAL A 124 -9.75 1.64 11.27
CA VAL A 124 -9.16 2.64 10.38
C VAL A 124 -10.04 2.88 9.14
N ARG A 125 -10.95 1.95 8.81
CA ARG A 125 -11.84 2.03 7.62
C ARG A 125 -13.10 2.84 7.85
N ASN A 126 -13.46 3.11 9.10
CA ASN A 126 -14.75 3.70 9.51
C ASN A 126 -14.67 5.21 9.73
#